data_AF-H6QV39-F1
#
_entry.id   AF-H6QV39-F1
#
_cell.length_a   1.000
_cell.length_b   1.000
_cell.length_c   1.000
_cell.angle_alpha   90.00
_cell.angle_beta   90.00
_cell.angle_gamma   90.00
#
_symmetry.space_group_name_H-M   'P 1'
#
loop_
_entity.id
_entity.type
_entity.pdbx_description
1 polymer ?
#
loop_
_entity_poly.entity_id
_entity_poly.type
_entity_poly.pdbx_seq_one_letter_code
_entity_poly.pdbx_strand_id
1 'polypeptide(L)'
;MEFPAETQKVLAVCKLLNSTPAKITPKRFLQIFLDSNNSEIAYLRRLWATPRGLGSTMQLLSLLRDEILRSEGGREEWSGFIQKQAVDILVSQEAPRGYHPNGSFHSSVTVKESFFLPETQQSLEKVMVEEHTPFLYGLINGMLQARGLASNDLEDDDESDDALSSDEDHCTPDEFGEVTFHHALSGQERVKACFSRPVVSPSVSRNI
;
A
#
# COMPACT_ATOMS: atom_id res chain seq x y z
N MET A 1 -46.15 -10.40 -0.32
CA MET A 1 -44.79 -10.87 -0.64
C MET A 1 -44.16 -11.29 0.67
N GLU A 2 -44.02 -12.59 0.90
CA GLU A 2 -43.50 -13.13 2.17
C GLU A 2 -41.98 -12.98 2.17
N PHE A 3 -41.44 -12.24 3.15
CA PHE A 3 -39.99 -12.09 3.27
C PHE A 3 -39.37 -13.43 3.72
N PRO A 4 -38.15 -13.76 3.28
CA PRO A 4 -37.44 -14.95 3.74
C PRO A 4 -37.43 -15.06 5.27
N ALA A 5 -37.51 -16.28 5.81
CA ALA A 5 -37.57 -16.52 7.26
C ALA A 5 -36.43 -15.81 8.03
N GLU A 6 -35.26 -15.67 7.40
CA GLU A 6 -34.11 -14.96 7.96
C GLU A 6 -34.36 -13.45 8.07
N THR A 7 -34.93 -12.82 7.05
CA THR A 7 -35.31 -11.40 7.08
C THR A 7 -36.32 -11.12 8.19
N GLN A 8 -37.27 -12.03 8.42
CA GLN A 8 -38.24 -11.89 9.50
C GLN A 8 -37.56 -11.93 10.88
N LYS A 9 -36.57 -12.81 11.07
CA LYS A 9 -35.76 -12.85 12.29
C LYS A 9 -34.97 -11.55 12.50
N VAL A 10 -34.34 -11.02 11.46
CA VAL A 10 -33.63 -9.73 11.52
C VAL A 10 -34.57 -8.61 11.93
N LEU A 11 -35.76 -8.53 11.33
CA LEU A 11 -36.77 -7.53 11.70
C LEU A 11 -37.23 -7.68 13.15
N ALA A 12 -37.42 -8.90 13.64
CA ALA A 12 -37.79 -9.15 15.03
C ALA A 12 -36.68 -8.70 16.00
N VAL A 13 -35.42 -9.00 15.70
CA VAL A 13 -34.27 -8.52 16.48
C VAL A 13 -34.22 -6.99 16.48
N CYS A 14 -34.33 -6.34 15.33
CA CYS A 14 -34.33 -4.87 15.25
C CYS A 14 -35.46 -4.23 16.07
N LYS A 15 -36.65 -4.84 16.09
CA LYS A 15 -37.76 -4.39 16.94
C LYS A 15 -37.43 -4.53 18.43
N LEU A 16 -36.81 -5.65 18.82
CA LEU A 16 -36.36 -5.87 20.20
C LEU A 16 -35.32 -4.83 20.62
N LEU A 17 -34.32 -4.57 19.77
CA LEU A 17 -33.28 -3.55 20.04
C LEU A 17 -33.88 -2.14 20.23
N ASN A 18 -34.97 -1.83 19.54
CA ASN A 18 -35.65 -0.53 19.61
C ASN A 18 -36.74 -0.45 20.70
N SER A 19 -36.90 -1.50 21.51
CA SER A 19 -37.88 -1.54 22.60
C SER A 19 -37.33 -0.88 23.88
N THR A 20 -38.22 -0.33 24.70
CA THR A 20 -37.88 0.27 26.01
C THR A 20 -37.54 -0.82 27.04
N PRO A 21 -36.75 -0.52 28.10
CA PRO A 21 -36.26 0.81 28.54
C PRO A 21 -34.97 1.29 27.84
N ALA A 22 -34.17 0.41 27.27
CA ALA A 22 -32.86 0.76 26.69
C ALA A 22 -32.86 0.56 25.16
N LYS A 23 -33.16 1.62 24.42
CA LYS A 23 -33.15 1.61 22.95
C LYS A 23 -31.71 1.64 22.42
N ILE A 24 -31.36 0.70 21.55
CA ILE A 24 -30.10 0.73 20.80
C ILE A 24 -30.36 0.52 19.30
N THR A 25 -29.58 1.21 18.46
CA THR A 25 -29.65 1.01 17.01
C THR A 25 -28.92 -0.27 16.61
N PRO A 26 -29.26 -0.91 15.47
CA PRO A 26 -28.51 -2.06 14.96
C PRO A 26 -27.01 -1.77 14.79
N LYS A 27 -26.65 -0.55 14.36
CA LYS A 27 -25.26 -0.09 14.27
C LYS A 27 -24.58 -0.09 15.64
N ARG A 28 -25.24 0.46 16.67
CA ARG A 28 -24.68 0.48 18.04
C ARG A 28 -24.58 -0.92 18.63
N PHE A 29 -25.55 -1.79 18.35
CA PHE A 29 -25.49 -3.21 18.73
C PHE A 29 -24.24 -3.89 18.16
N LEU A 30 -23.98 -3.76 16.85
CA LEU A 30 -22.79 -4.35 16.22
C LEU A 30 -21.48 -3.81 16.81
N GLN A 31 -21.40 -2.51 17.07
CA GLN A 31 -20.23 -1.91 17.74
C GLN A 31 -19.98 -2.56 19.11
N ILE A 32 -21.00 -2.64 19.96
CA ILE A 32 -20.87 -3.24 21.29
C ILE A 32 -20.54 -4.74 21.17
N PHE A 33 -21.15 -5.44 20.23
CA PHE A 33 -20.92 -6.87 20.01
C PHE A 33 -19.44 -7.16 19.65
N LEU A 34 -18.84 -6.31 18.82
CA LEU A 34 -17.44 -6.44 18.39
C LEU A 34 -16.45 -5.98 19.46
N ASP A 35 -16.75 -4.91 20.20
CA ASP A 35 -15.81 -4.25 21.12
C ASP A 35 -15.91 -4.73 22.58
N SER A 36 -17.02 -5.32 23.01
CA SER A 36 -17.24 -5.66 24.42
C SER A 36 -16.29 -6.72 24.96
N ASN A 37 -15.74 -6.53 26.15
CA ASN A 37 -14.91 -7.55 26.82
C ASN A 37 -15.73 -8.56 27.66
N ASN A 38 -17.07 -8.53 27.56
CA ASN A 38 -17.94 -9.47 28.27
C ASN A 38 -17.74 -10.91 27.73
N SER A 39 -17.60 -11.89 28.64
CA SER A 39 -17.31 -13.29 28.31
C SER A 39 -18.35 -13.94 27.41
N GLU A 40 -19.63 -13.67 27.62
CA GLU A 40 -20.73 -14.23 26.83
C GLU A 40 -20.70 -13.69 25.40
N ILE A 41 -20.50 -12.37 25.26
CA ILE A 41 -20.38 -11.72 23.94
C ILE A 41 -19.12 -12.22 23.22
N ALA A 42 -18.01 -12.34 23.94
CA ALA A 42 -16.76 -12.90 23.41
C ALA A 42 -16.94 -14.36 22.93
N TYR A 43 -17.70 -15.16 23.66
CA TYR A 43 -18.01 -16.54 23.28
C TYR A 43 -18.88 -16.61 22.01
N LEU A 44 -19.83 -15.70 21.82
CA LEU A 44 -20.67 -15.64 20.61
C LEU A 44 -19.88 -15.25 19.36
N ARG A 45 -18.89 -14.36 19.51
CA ARG A 45 -18.03 -13.92 18.38
C ARG A 45 -16.82 -14.82 18.14
N ARG A 46 -16.60 -15.86 18.95
CA ARG A 46 -15.38 -16.70 18.89
C ARG A 46 -15.06 -17.30 17.52
N LEU A 47 -16.09 -17.52 16.69
CA LEU A 47 -15.93 -18.13 15.37
C LEU A 47 -15.59 -17.12 14.27
N TRP A 48 -15.77 -15.81 14.51
CA TRP A 48 -15.63 -14.77 13.47
C TRP A 48 -14.21 -14.69 12.92
N ALA A 49 -13.21 -14.78 13.81
CA ALA A 49 -11.78 -14.76 13.46
C ALA A 49 -11.17 -16.15 13.24
N THR A 50 -11.97 -17.21 13.14
CA THR A 50 -11.47 -18.56 12.83
C THR A 50 -11.36 -18.75 11.32
N PRO A 51 -10.51 -19.67 10.81
CA PRO A 51 -10.41 -19.91 9.37
C PRO A 51 -11.75 -20.20 8.69
N ARG A 52 -12.67 -20.88 9.38
CA ARG A 52 -14.03 -21.18 8.88
C ARG A 52 -14.94 -19.96 8.84
N GLY A 53 -14.79 -19.00 9.76
CA GLY A 53 -15.63 -17.81 9.86
C GLY A 53 -15.03 -16.55 9.22
N LEU A 54 -13.73 -16.55 8.91
CA LEU A 54 -13.02 -15.40 8.38
C LEU A 54 -13.61 -14.94 7.03
N GLY A 55 -13.92 -15.89 6.14
CA GLY A 55 -14.52 -15.58 4.83
C GLY A 55 -15.86 -14.84 4.95
N SER A 56 -16.77 -15.33 5.79
CA SER A 56 -18.06 -14.66 6.04
C SER A 56 -17.89 -13.32 6.76
N THR A 57 -16.89 -13.17 7.61
CA THR A 57 -16.59 -11.88 8.28
C THR A 57 -16.08 -10.86 7.27
N MET A 58 -15.22 -11.27 6.33
CA MET A 58 -14.78 -10.41 5.22
C MET A 58 -15.93 -10.04 4.29
N GLN A 59 -16.88 -10.94 4.05
CA GLN A 59 -18.10 -10.63 3.30
C GLN A 59 -18.92 -9.54 4.00
N LEU A 60 -19.05 -9.59 5.33
CA LEU A 60 -19.72 -8.54 6.11
C LEU A 60 -19.01 -7.19 5.97
N LEU A 61 -17.68 -7.16 5.97
CA LEU A 61 -16.90 -5.95 5.74
C LEU A 61 -17.16 -5.35 4.34
N SER A 62 -17.26 -6.20 3.30
CA SER A 62 -17.62 -5.75 1.95
C SER A 62 -19.03 -5.13 1.89
N LEU A 63 -20.01 -5.73 2.56
CA LEU A 63 -21.36 -5.16 2.65
C LEU A 63 -21.37 -3.82 3.39
N LEU A 64 -20.56 -3.68 4.46
CA LEU A 64 -20.39 -2.42 5.18
C LEU A 64 -19.73 -1.35 4.31
N ARG A 65 -18.70 -1.71 3.54
CA ARG A 65 -18.08 -0.83 2.54
C ARG A 65 -19.14 -0.34 1.56
N ASP A 66 -19.92 -1.24 0.98
CA ASP A 66 -20.91 -0.86 -0.03
C ASP A 66 -21.96 0.11 0.55
N GLU A 67 -22.37 -0.10 1.81
CA GLU A 67 -23.25 0.84 2.51
C GLU A 67 -22.60 2.21 2.75
N ILE A 68 -21.31 2.26 3.10
CA ILE A 68 -20.56 3.52 3.25
C ILE A 68 -20.50 4.27 1.91
N LEU A 69 -20.17 3.56 0.82
CA LEU A 69 -19.97 4.15 -0.51
C LEU A 69 -21.27 4.71 -1.13
N ARG A 70 -22.45 4.35 -0.60
CA ARG A 70 -23.73 4.94 -1.00
C ARG A 70 -23.94 6.37 -0.49
N SER A 71 -23.20 6.78 0.55
CA SER A 71 -23.35 8.09 1.18
C SER A 71 -22.47 9.13 0.48
N GLU A 72 -22.95 10.38 0.42
CA GLU A 72 -22.11 11.52 0.01
C GLU A 72 -20.90 11.62 0.96
N GLY A 73 -19.70 11.78 0.40
CA GLY A 73 -18.42 11.76 1.16
C GLY A 73 -17.92 10.36 1.56
N GLY A 74 -18.73 9.30 1.40
CA GLY A 74 -18.34 7.95 1.81
C GLY A 74 -17.11 7.40 1.08
N ARG A 75 -16.89 7.79 -0.17
CA ARG A 75 -15.70 7.40 -0.96
C ARG A 75 -14.41 7.98 -0.39
N GLU A 76 -14.45 9.23 0.07
CA GLU A 76 -13.29 9.92 0.64
C GLU A 76 -12.92 9.29 1.99
N GLU A 77 -13.92 9.11 2.87
CA GLU A 77 -13.75 8.44 4.17
C GLU A 77 -13.22 7.00 4.00
N TRP A 78 -13.78 6.24 3.06
CA TRP A 78 -13.30 4.89 2.76
C TRP A 78 -11.85 4.89 2.27
N SER A 79 -11.52 5.79 1.33
CA SER A 79 -10.15 5.91 0.81
C SER A 79 -9.15 6.28 1.92
N GLY A 80 -9.50 7.25 2.77
CA GLY A 80 -8.68 7.64 3.92
C GLY A 80 -8.48 6.51 4.93
N PHE A 81 -9.54 5.73 5.21
CA PHE A 81 -9.44 4.52 6.04
C PHE A 81 -8.47 3.49 5.45
N ILE A 82 -8.59 3.16 4.16
CA ILE A 82 -7.72 2.19 3.50
C ILE A 82 -6.28 2.68 3.45
N GLN A 83 -6.05 3.97 3.16
CA GLN A 83 -4.72 4.56 3.19
C GLN A 83 -4.08 4.41 4.57
N LYS A 84 -4.82 4.71 5.65
CA LYS A 84 -4.33 4.55 7.01
C LYS A 84 -3.95 3.10 7.31
N GLN A 85 -4.82 2.14 6.98
CA GLN A 85 -4.54 0.71 7.20
C GLN A 85 -3.34 0.22 6.38
N ALA A 86 -3.19 0.69 5.13
CA ALA A 86 -2.03 0.36 4.31
C ALA A 86 -0.72 0.89 4.91
N VAL A 87 -0.72 2.12 5.43
CA VAL A 87 0.44 2.69 6.13
C VAL A 87 0.78 1.88 7.39
N ASP A 88 -0.23 1.52 8.20
CA ASP A 88 -0.01 0.72 9.41
C ASP A 88 0.66 -0.64 9.07
N ILE A 89 0.22 -1.30 7.99
CA ILE A 89 0.84 -2.54 7.51
C ILE A 89 2.26 -2.30 7.03
N LEU A 90 2.50 -1.25 6.25
CA LEU A 90 3.83 -0.91 5.73
C LEU A 90 4.82 -0.60 6.85
N VAL A 91 4.41 0.13 7.88
CA VAL A 91 5.25 0.42 9.05
C VAL A 91 5.56 -0.85 9.84
N SER A 92 4.65 -1.84 9.85
CA SER A 92 4.93 -3.14 10.48
C SER A 92 5.91 -4.01 9.69
N GLN A 93 6.11 -3.71 8.40
CA GLN A 93 7.07 -4.36 7.51
C GLN A 93 8.39 -3.58 7.52
N GLU A 94 9.29 -3.93 8.45
CA GLU A 94 10.63 -3.36 8.49
C GLU A 94 11.68 -4.39 8.09
N ALA A 95 12.56 -4.01 7.16
CA ALA A 95 13.79 -4.75 6.94
C ALA A 95 14.69 -4.65 8.20
N PRO A 96 15.46 -5.71 8.52
CA PRO A 96 16.38 -5.72 9.65
C PRO A 96 17.26 -4.47 9.67
N ARG A 97 17.25 -3.73 10.77
CA ARG A 97 18.02 -2.49 10.89
C ARG A 97 19.49 -2.79 11.14
N GLY A 98 20.39 -1.98 10.57
CA GLY A 98 21.83 -2.04 10.81
C GLY A 98 22.61 -2.67 9.67
N TYR A 99 23.89 -2.94 9.92
CA TYR A 99 24.84 -3.42 8.91
C TYR A 99 24.68 -4.93 8.64
N HIS A 100 24.77 -5.31 7.37
CA HIS A 100 24.84 -6.71 6.94
C HIS A 100 26.02 -7.46 7.62
N PRO A 101 25.87 -8.73 8.04
CA PRO A 101 24.73 -9.64 7.79
C PRO A 101 23.55 -9.50 8.77
N ASN A 102 23.71 -8.75 9.85
CA ASN A 102 22.70 -8.67 10.90
C ASN A 102 21.59 -7.64 10.61
N GLY A 103 21.81 -6.78 9.60
CA GLY A 103 20.85 -5.82 9.09
C GLY A 103 20.91 -5.71 7.56
N SER A 104 19.98 -4.98 6.97
CA SER A 104 19.84 -4.84 5.51
C SER A 104 20.81 -3.84 4.88
N PHE A 105 21.55 -3.07 5.69
CA PHE A 105 22.43 -2.03 5.16
C PHE A 105 23.78 -2.60 4.70
N HIS A 106 24.07 -2.44 3.41
CA HIS A 106 25.35 -2.76 2.80
C HIS A 106 26.18 -1.49 2.58
N SER A 107 27.37 -1.42 3.19
CA SER A 107 28.32 -0.32 2.98
C SER A 107 29.21 -0.57 1.77
N SER A 108 29.43 0.44 0.92
CA SER A 108 30.34 0.35 -0.24
C SER A 108 31.77 -0.05 0.12
N VAL A 109 32.17 0.12 1.39
CA VAL A 109 33.50 -0.30 1.90
C VAL A 109 33.57 -1.80 2.18
N THR A 110 32.42 -2.44 2.41
CA THR A 110 32.31 -3.85 2.86
C THR A 110 31.73 -4.77 1.78
N VAL A 111 31.07 -4.20 0.77
CA VAL A 111 30.54 -4.94 -0.38
C VAL A 111 31.68 -5.56 -1.20
N LYS A 112 31.56 -6.86 -1.49
CA LYS A 112 32.50 -7.62 -2.32
C LYS A 112 31.92 -7.87 -3.71
N GLU A 113 32.75 -8.23 -4.67
CA GLU A 113 32.33 -8.61 -6.03
C GLU A 113 31.23 -9.69 -6.03
N SER A 114 31.29 -10.63 -5.08
CA SER A 114 30.28 -11.69 -4.92
C SER A 114 28.86 -11.18 -4.65
N PHE A 115 28.69 -9.93 -4.21
CA PHE A 115 27.39 -9.29 -4.01
C PHE A 115 26.68 -8.99 -5.34
N PHE A 116 27.46 -8.71 -6.39
CA PHE A 116 26.93 -8.41 -7.73
C PHE A 116 26.74 -9.65 -8.59
N LEU A 117 27.01 -10.84 -8.03
CA LEU A 117 26.69 -12.10 -8.71
C LEU A 117 25.17 -12.23 -8.84
N PRO A 118 24.66 -12.70 -10.00
CA PRO A 118 23.22 -12.85 -10.23
C PRO A 118 22.51 -13.69 -9.16
N GLU A 119 23.15 -14.76 -8.69
CA GLU A 119 22.61 -15.65 -7.66
C GLU A 119 22.42 -14.91 -6.33
N THR A 120 23.40 -14.11 -5.91
CA THR A 120 23.33 -13.30 -4.70
C THR A 120 22.23 -12.24 -4.81
N GLN A 121 22.14 -11.55 -5.95
CA GLN A 121 21.10 -10.55 -6.20
C GLN A 121 19.70 -11.15 -6.15
N GLN A 122 19.47 -12.29 -6.81
CA GLN A 122 18.17 -12.98 -6.78
C GLN A 122 17.78 -13.41 -5.36
N SER A 123 18.75 -13.91 -4.58
CA SER A 123 18.48 -14.30 -3.20
C SER A 123 18.09 -13.09 -2.32
N LEU A 124 18.76 -11.95 -2.51
CA LEU A 124 18.47 -10.71 -1.77
C LEU A 124 17.13 -10.12 -2.16
N GLU A 125 16.84 -10.08 -3.46
CA GLU A 125 15.55 -9.65 -3.98
C GLU A 125 14.43 -10.49 -3.39
N LYS A 126 14.57 -11.82 -3.43
CA LYS A 126 13.61 -12.75 -2.85
C LYS A 126 13.35 -12.46 -1.37
N VAL A 127 14.41 -12.34 -0.57
CA VAL A 127 14.26 -12.02 0.87
C VAL A 127 13.60 -10.66 1.08
N MET A 128 13.97 -9.66 0.29
CA MET A 128 13.38 -8.33 0.38
C MET A 128 11.87 -8.36 0.07
N VAL A 129 11.45 -9.03 -1.00
CA VAL A 129 10.04 -9.04 -1.45
C VAL A 129 9.18 -10.05 -0.72
N GLU A 130 9.71 -11.18 -0.25
CA GLU A 130 8.91 -12.22 0.41
C GLU A 130 8.90 -12.07 1.93
N GLU A 131 10.02 -11.65 2.54
CA GLU A 131 10.18 -11.64 3.99
C GLU A 131 10.09 -10.23 4.57
N HIS A 132 10.82 -9.27 4.00
CA HIS A 132 10.92 -7.93 4.60
C HIS A 132 9.73 -7.02 4.26
N THR A 133 9.32 -6.96 2.98
CA THR A 133 8.29 -6.02 2.51
C THR A 133 7.23 -6.63 1.58
N PRO A 134 6.64 -7.80 1.90
CA PRO A 134 5.71 -8.49 1.00
C PRO A 134 4.42 -7.71 0.67
N PHE A 135 3.95 -6.85 1.57
CA PHE A 135 2.77 -6.03 1.30
C PHE A 135 3.11 -4.86 0.37
N LEU A 136 4.26 -4.20 0.56
CA LEU A 136 4.71 -3.14 -0.33
C LEU A 136 4.91 -3.66 -1.75
N TYR A 137 5.62 -4.77 -1.87
CA TYR A 137 5.85 -5.42 -3.16
C TYR A 137 4.52 -5.79 -3.83
N GLY A 138 3.63 -6.46 -3.09
CA GLY A 138 2.30 -6.82 -3.61
C GLY A 138 1.47 -5.61 -4.03
N LEU A 139 1.54 -4.51 -3.28
CA LEU A 139 0.83 -3.27 -3.58
C LEU A 139 1.35 -2.62 -4.88
N ILE A 140 2.66 -2.46 -5.03
CA ILE A 140 3.26 -1.87 -6.23
C ILE A 140 3.01 -2.76 -7.45
N ASN A 141 3.26 -4.07 -7.33
CA ASN A 141 3.06 -5.02 -8.42
C ASN A 141 1.59 -5.05 -8.85
N GLY A 142 0.65 -5.07 -7.89
CA GLY A 142 -0.78 -4.99 -8.19
C GLY A 142 -1.18 -3.70 -8.92
N MET A 143 -0.62 -2.55 -8.54
CA MET A 143 -0.85 -1.30 -9.27
C MET A 143 -0.30 -1.33 -10.69
N LEU A 144 0.91 -1.87 -10.89
CA LEU A 144 1.53 -1.97 -12.21
C LEU A 144 0.73 -2.91 -13.13
N GLN A 145 0.31 -4.07 -12.61
CA GLN A 145 -0.51 -5.02 -13.36
C GLN A 145 -1.88 -4.44 -13.75
N ALA A 146 -2.56 -3.77 -12.80
CA ALA A 146 -3.85 -3.14 -13.08
C ALA A 146 -3.75 -2.05 -14.15
N ARG A 147 -2.65 -1.27 -14.16
CA ARG A 147 -2.41 -0.25 -15.18
C ARG A 147 -2.13 -0.87 -16.56
N GLY A 148 -1.34 -1.94 -16.61
CA GLY A 148 -1.06 -2.65 -17.87
C GLY A 148 -2.31 -3.25 -18.50
N LEU A 149 -3.20 -3.84 -17.68
CA LEU A 149 -4.50 -4.35 -18.16
C LEU A 149 -5.39 -3.23 -18.71
N ALA A 150 -5.46 -2.09 -18.04
CA ALA A 150 -6.25 -0.95 -18.52
C ALA A 150 -5.72 -0.32 -19.82
N SER A 151 -4.44 -0.53 -20.16
CA SER A 151 -3.85 -0.03 -21.41
C SER A 151 -4.12 -0.96 -22.60
N ASN A 152 -4.22 -2.27 -22.37
CA ASN A 152 -4.48 -3.25 -23.43
C ASN A 152 -5.96 -3.30 -23.87
N ASP A 153 -6.90 -2.84 -23.05
CA ASP A 153 -8.33 -2.78 -23.39
C ASP A 153 -8.69 -1.59 -24.31
N LEU A 154 -7.71 -0.77 -24.73
CA LEU A 154 -7.92 0.39 -25.61
C LEU A 154 -7.44 0.19 -27.06
N GLU A 155 -6.91 -0.99 -27.40
CA GLU A 155 -6.39 -1.31 -28.73
C GLU A 155 -7.12 -2.53 -29.32
N ASP A 156 -8.40 -2.39 -29.66
CA ASP A 156 -9.08 -3.33 -30.58
C ASP A 156 -10.33 -2.67 -31.20
N ASP A 157 -10.14 -1.53 -31.86
CA ASP A 157 -11.09 -0.99 -32.85
C ASP A 157 -10.33 -0.10 -33.84
N ASP A 158 -9.49 -0.70 -34.68
CA ASP A 158 -9.16 -0.08 -35.96
C ASP A 158 -9.18 -1.18 -37.04
N GLU A 159 -10.29 -1.21 -37.78
CA GLU A 159 -10.44 -2.01 -38.98
C GLU A 159 -9.32 -1.67 -39.96
N SER A 160 -8.69 -2.73 -40.44
CA SER A 160 -7.75 -2.76 -41.56
C SER A 160 -8.24 -1.94 -42.75
N ASP A 161 -7.35 -1.10 -43.30
CA ASP A 161 -7.31 -0.93 -44.76
C ASP A 161 -5.85 -0.81 -45.25
N ASP A 162 -5.51 -1.76 -46.12
CA ASP A 162 -4.24 -1.90 -46.82
C ASP A 162 -3.98 -0.73 -47.77
N ALA A 163 -2.80 -0.12 -47.69
CA ALA A 163 -2.15 0.47 -48.86
C ALA A 163 -0.63 0.51 -48.68
N LEU A 164 0.03 -0.44 -49.35
CA LEU A 164 1.46 -0.48 -49.61
C LEU A 164 1.88 0.74 -50.44
N SER A 165 2.87 1.50 -49.96
CA SER A 165 3.82 2.18 -50.85
C SER A 165 5.23 1.96 -50.31
N SER A 166 5.97 1.09 -50.99
CA SER A 166 7.41 1.00 -50.91
C SER A 166 8.02 2.34 -51.30
N ASP A 167 8.96 2.83 -50.50
CA ASP A 167 10.13 3.54 -51.00
C ASP A 167 11.27 3.33 -49.98
N GLU A 168 12.25 2.53 -50.39
CA GLU A 168 13.55 2.47 -49.74
C GLU A 168 14.29 3.79 -50.03
N ASP A 169 14.63 4.56 -49.00
CA ASP A 169 15.75 5.49 -49.10
C ASP A 169 16.63 5.42 -47.85
N HIS A 170 17.89 5.08 -48.09
CA HIS A 170 18.96 4.97 -47.12
C HIS A 170 19.54 6.37 -46.90
N CYS A 171 19.45 6.92 -45.68
CA CYS A 171 20.27 8.07 -45.30
C CYS A 171 20.75 7.97 -43.84
N THR A 172 21.98 8.41 -43.64
CA THR A 172 22.95 8.03 -42.59
C THR A 172 22.68 8.60 -41.19
N PRO A 173 23.35 8.08 -40.13
CA PRO A 173 23.08 8.48 -38.74
C PRO A 173 23.55 9.91 -38.47
N ASP A 174 22.61 10.79 -38.10
CA ASP A 174 22.86 12.16 -37.70
C ASP A 174 23.44 12.21 -36.27
N GLU A 175 24.65 12.76 -36.22
CA GLU A 175 25.26 13.64 -35.21
C GLU A 175 24.62 13.65 -33.80
N PHE A 176 25.32 13.02 -32.85
CA PHE A 176 25.06 13.14 -31.41
C PHE A 176 25.18 14.60 -30.96
N GLY A 177 24.06 15.14 -30.49
CA GLY A 177 23.97 16.46 -29.86
C GLY A 177 25.02 16.67 -28.77
N GLU A 178 25.79 17.73 -28.98
CA GLU A 178 26.80 18.35 -28.14
C GLU A 178 26.27 18.64 -26.72
N VAL A 179 26.71 17.87 -25.72
CA VAL A 179 26.56 18.22 -24.31
C VAL A 179 27.88 18.85 -23.85
N THR A 180 27.95 20.17 -23.87
CA THR A 180 29.10 20.93 -23.41
C THR A 180 29.24 20.82 -21.89
N PHE A 181 30.20 20.02 -21.43
CA PHE A 181 30.63 19.98 -20.03
C PHE A 181 31.46 21.22 -19.70
N HIS A 182 30.80 22.32 -19.32
CA HIS A 182 31.53 23.43 -18.74
C HIS A 182 31.81 23.19 -17.25
N HIS A 183 33.11 23.18 -16.96
CA HIS A 183 33.76 23.52 -15.69
C HIS A 183 34.00 22.37 -14.70
N ALA A 184 35.10 21.64 -14.93
CA ALA A 184 35.73 20.79 -13.92
C ALA A 184 36.25 21.65 -12.75
N LEU A 185 35.63 21.52 -11.57
CA LEU A 185 36.23 21.98 -10.31
C LEU A 185 37.40 21.05 -9.96
N SER A 186 38.57 21.65 -9.72
CA SER A 186 39.79 20.94 -9.36
C SER A 186 39.64 20.26 -7.99
N GLY A 187 40.28 19.09 -7.81
CA GLY A 187 40.09 18.19 -6.66
C GLY A 187 40.28 18.81 -5.27
N GLN A 188 40.93 19.97 -5.15
CA GLN A 188 41.09 20.67 -3.85
C GLN A 188 39.87 21.49 -3.43
N GLU A 189 38.98 21.89 -4.35
CA GLU A 189 37.79 22.70 -4.03
C GLU A 189 36.66 21.85 -3.44
N ARG A 190 36.60 20.55 -3.78
CA ARG A 190 35.60 19.61 -3.26
C ARG A 190 35.78 19.30 -1.77
N VAL A 191 37.02 19.36 -1.26
CA VAL A 191 37.33 19.05 0.14
C VAL A 191 36.86 20.17 1.07
N LYS A 192 36.92 21.45 0.66
CA LYS A 192 36.50 22.58 1.50
C LYS A 192 34.98 22.76 1.57
N ALA A 193 34.24 22.31 0.56
CA ALA A 193 32.77 22.38 0.56
C ALA A 193 32.11 21.35 1.52
N CYS A 194 32.80 20.26 1.85
CA CYS A 194 32.25 19.18 2.69
C CYS A 194 32.40 19.41 4.22
N PHE A 195 33.12 20.44 4.67
CA PHE A 195 33.38 20.67 6.10
C PHE A 195 32.64 21.87 6.73
N SER A 196 31.70 22.49 6.02
CA SER A 196 30.84 23.54 6.58
C SER A 196 29.68 22.93 7.39
N ARG A 197 29.98 22.39 8.57
CA ARG A 197 28.94 22.00 9.54
C ARG A 197 28.31 23.28 10.12
N PRO A 198 26.97 23.45 10.11
CA PRO A 198 26.36 24.58 10.81
C PRO A 198 26.57 24.40 12.32
N VAL A 199 27.27 25.36 12.93
CA VAL A 199 27.34 25.52 14.38
C VAL A 199 25.97 26.01 14.85
N VAL A 200 25.24 25.17 15.57
CA VAL A 200 24.07 25.60 16.35
C VAL A 200 24.59 26.15 17.67
N SER A 201 24.54 27.47 17.84
CA SER A 201 24.80 28.14 19.11
C SER A 201 23.54 28.11 19.98
N PRO A 202 23.63 27.89 21.31
CA PRO A 202 22.47 27.87 22.19
C PRO A 202 22.09 29.30 22.62
N SER A 203 20.88 29.74 22.26
CA SER A 203 20.32 31.00 22.76
C SER A 203 19.71 30.78 24.15
N VAL A 204 20.44 31.20 25.17
CA VAL A 204 19.91 31.47 26.51
C VAL A 204 19.11 32.78 26.45
N SER A 205 17.84 32.74 26.85
CA SER A 205 17.09 33.93 27.25
C SER A 205 16.63 33.76 28.70
N ARG A 206 17.33 34.45 29.61
CA ARG A 206 16.82 34.83 30.93
C ARG A 206 15.87 36.01 30.73
N ASN A 207 14.63 35.89 31.20
CA ASN A 207 13.79 37.05 31.48
C ASN A 207 13.99 37.44 32.94
N ILE A 208 14.19 38.75 33.14
CA ILE A 208 13.90 39.49 34.37
C ILE A 208 12.43 39.88 34.29
#